data_AF-A0A7V6MVT5-F1
#
_entry.id   AF-A0A7V6MVT5-F1
#
_cell.length_a   1.000
_cell.length_b   1.000
_cell.length_c   1.000
_cell.angle_alpha   90.00
_cell.angle_beta   90.00
_cell.angle_gamma   90.00
#
_symmetry.space_group_name_H-M   'P 1'
#
loop_
_entity.id
_entity.type
_entity.pdbx_description
1 polymer ?
#
loop_
_entity_poly.entity_id
_entity_poly.type
_entity_poly.pdbx_seq_one_letter_code
_entity_poly.pdbx_strand_id
1 'polypeptide(L)'
;IVISSGPVQPKKLVVGPILFPSESSEITVKIIVSDDLGKNRTVYLKSHTPEDSPLSVPVEGAGEMEIEVWLDDILYYKGKG
;
A
#
# COMPACT_ATOMS: atom_id res chain seq x y z
N ILE A 1 -10.04 31.56 -14.38
CA ILE A 1 -8.65 31.07 -14.21
C ILE A 1 -8.72 29.57 -14.19
N VAL A 2 -8.27 28.90 -15.25
CA VAL A 2 -8.06 27.44 -15.24
C VAL A 2 -6.67 27.22 -14.68
N ILE A 3 -6.58 26.73 -13.45
CA ILE A 3 -5.32 26.32 -12.87
C ILE A 3 -4.97 25.00 -13.55
N SER A 4 -4.11 25.06 -14.56
CA SER A 4 -3.48 23.86 -15.12
C SER A 4 -2.45 23.39 -14.09
N SER A 5 -2.90 22.62 -13.10
CA SER A 5 -1.99 21.75 -12.36
C SER A 5 -1.34 20.83 -13.38
N GLY A 6 -0.02 20.88 -13.51
CA GLY A 6 0.73 20.08 -14.48
C GLY A 6 0.38 18.59 -14.40
N PRO A 7 0.82 17.78 -15.37
CA PRO A 7 0.48 16.35 -15.40
C PRO A 7 0.86 15.68 -14.09
N VAL A 8 -0.10 14.94 -13.53
CA VAL A 8 0.07 14.13 -12.32
C VAL A 8 1.23 13.16 -12.58
N GLN A 9 2.31 13.30 -11.82
CA GLN A 9 3.55 12.53 -12.05
C GLN A 9 3.43 11.13 -11.43
N PRO A 10 3.51 10.05 -12.22
CA PRO A 10 3.43 8.70 -11.68
C PRO A 10 4.65 8.40 -10.81
N LYS A 11 4.42 7.75 -9.68
CA LYS A 11 5.43 7.36 -8.70
C LYS A 11 5.28 5.88 -8.38
N LYS A 12 6.42 5.18 -8.34
CA LYS A 12 6.52 3.77 -7.96
C LYS A 12 7.22 3.69 -6.62
N LEU A 13 6.67 2.92 -5.70
CA LEU A 13 7.25 2.64 -4.39
C LEU A 13 7.16 1.14 -4.13
N VAL A 14 8.11 0.61 -3.34
CA VAL A 14 7.99 -0.74 -2.79
C VAL A 14 7.57 -0.61 -1.33
N VAL A 15 6.42 -1.19 -0.99
CA VAL A 15 5.92 -1.28 0.38
C VAL A 15 6.42 -2.57 1.00
N GLY A 16 7.28 -2.45 2.01
CA GLY A 16 7.88 -3.56 2.72
C GLY A 16 9.21 -3.18 3.39
N PRO A 17 9.88 -4.12 4.06
CA PRO A 17 9.46 -5.50 4.27
C PRO A 17 8.30 -5.61 5.27
N ILE A 18 7.26 -6.39 4.93
CA ILE A 18 6.16 -6.73 5.82
C ILE A 18 6.47 -8.10 6.43
N LEU A 19 6.51 -8.17 7.76
CA LEU A 19 6.79 -9.41 8.49
C LEU A 19 5.47 -10.05 8.93
N PHE A 20 5.33 -11.35 8.67
CA PHE A 20 4.16 -12.10 9.09
C PHE A 20 4.42 -12.88 10.38
N PRO A 21 3.43 -12.97 11.28
CA PRO A 21 3.51 -13.82 12.47
C PRO A 21 3.54 -15.30 12.07
N SER A 22 4.49 -16.06 12.61
CA SER A 22 4.70 -17.49 12.29
C SER A 22 3.55 -18.41 12.72
N GLU A 23 2.74 -17.99 13.70
CA GLU A 23 1.63 -18.78 14.26
C GLU A 23 0.34 -18.67 13.42
N SER A 24 0.26 -17.76 12.45
CA SER A 24 -0.94 -17.55 11.64
C SER A 24 -0.96 -18.50 10.45
N SER A 25 -2.11 -19.13 10.16
CA SER A 25 -2.22 -20.03 9.00
C SER A 25 -2.35 -19.26 7.67
N GLU A 26 -2.98 -18.09 7.71
CA GLU A 26 -3.18 -17.19 6.59
C GLU A 26 -3.26 -15.75 7.11
N ILE A 27 -2.74 -14.79 6.35
CA ILE A 27 -2.79 -13.35 6.62
C ILE A 27 -3.29 -12.63 5.36
N THR A 28 -4.37 -11.86 5.48
CA THR A 28 -4.85 -10.99 4.40
C THR A 28 -4.11 -9.66 4.42
N VAL A 29 -3.33 -9.39 3.39
CA VAL A 29 -2.63 -8.11 3.20
C VAL A 29 -3.46 -7.20 2.32
N LYS A 30 -3.78 -6.02 2.83
CA LYS A 30 -4.48 -4.95 2.11
C LYS A 30 -3.65 -3.67 2.14
N ILE A 31 -3.31 -3.14 0.96
CA ILE A 31 -2.60 -1.87 0.82
C ILE A 31 -3.55 -0.85 0.19
N ILE A 32 -3.73 0.25 0.90
CA ILE A 32 -4.54 1.39 0.49
C ILE A 32 -3.60 2.57 0.22
N VAL A 33 -3.83 3.26 -0.90
CA VAL A 33 -3.11 4.46 -1.32
C VAL A 33 -4.10 5.61 -1.43
N SER A 34 -3.76 6.74 -0.81
CA SER A 34 -4.40 8.03 -1.01
C SER A 34 -3.40 8.98 -1.65
N ASP A 35 -3.71 9.46 -2.84
CA ASP A 35 -2.78 10.26 -3.65
C ASP A 35 -3.52 11.23 -4.57
N ASP A 36 -2.81 11.89 -5.48
CA ASP A 36 -3.40 12.87 -6.40
C ASP A 36 -4.40 12.23 -7.39
N LEU A 37 -4.40 10.90 -7.54
CA LEU A 37 -5.36 10.16 -8.37
C LEU A 37 -6.66 9.83 -7.61
N GLY A 38 -6.64 9.83 -6.28
CA GLY A 38 -7.82 9.61 -5.45
C GLY A 38 -7.51 9.17 -4.03
N LYS A 39 -8.52 9.23 -3.17
CA LYS A 39 -8.42 8.81 -1.76
C LYS A 39 -8.83 7.36 -1.57
N ASN A 40 -8.19 6.69 -0.63
CA ASN A 40 -8.49 5.34 -0.16
C ASN A 40 -8.58 4.27 -1.27
N ARG A 41 -7.70 4.35 -2.26
CA ARG A 41 -7.65 3.40 -3.39
C ARG A 41 -6.99 2.11 -2.91
N THR A 42 -7.71 0.98 -2.96
CA THR A 42 -7.10 -0.32 -2.68
C THR A 42 -6.25 -0.73 -3.89
N VAL A 43 -4.93 -0.80 -3.70
CA VAL A 43 -3.97 -1.15 -4.75
C VAL A 43 -3.42 -2.56 -4.61
N TYR A 44 -3.61 -3.17 -3.44
CA TYR A 44 -3.25 -4.55 -3.16
C TYR A 44 -4.26 -5.18 -2.20
N LEU A 45 -4.73 -6.38 -2.51
CA LEU A 45 -5.56 -7.19 -1.61
C LEU A 45 -5.31 -8.66 -1.93
N LYS A 46 -4.58 -9.35 -1.05
CA LYS A 46 -4.24 -10.77 -1.25
C LYS A 46 -3.98 -11.47 0.08
N SER A 47 -4.40 -12.72 0.18
CA SER A 47 -4.02 -13.64 1.27
C SER A 47 -2.62 -14.21 1.05
N HIS A 48 -1.88 -14.37 2.15
CA HIS A 48 -0.53 -14.91 2.21
C HIS A 48 -0.39 -15.92 3.35
N THR A 49 0.56 -16.83 3.24
CA THR A 49 1.00 -17.66 4.35
C THR A 49 2.25 -17.04 5.00
N PRO A 50 2.63 -17.43 6.24
CA PRO A 50 3.87 -16.95 6.85
C PRO A 50 5.14 -17.21 6.02
N GLU A 51 5.12 -18.19 5.12
CA GLU A 51 6.23 -18.53 4.22
C GLU A 51 6.52 -17.42 3.20
N ASP A 52 5.55 -16.55 2.91
CA ASP A 52 5.73 -15.39 2.02
C ASP A 52 6.48 -14.22 2.70
N SER A 53 6.79 -14.33 4.00
CA SER A 53 7.50 -13.31 4.77
C SER A 53 9.02 -13.36 4.56
N PRO A 54 9.72 -12.22 4.36
CA PRO A 54 9.19 -10.86 4.32
C PRO A 54 8.54 -10.52 2.97
N LEU A 55 7.31 -10.01 2.99
CA LEU A 55 6.62 -9.58 1.78
C LEU A 55 7.07 -8.17 1.37
N SER A 56 7.30 -7.97 0.08
CA SER A 56 7.51 -6.66 -0.53
C SER A 56 6.58 -6.48 -1.72
N VAL A 57 5.79 -5.40 -1.73
CA VAL A 57 4.77 -5.16 -2.75
C VAL A 57 5.08 -3.88 -3.52
N PRO A 58 5.29 -3.93 -4.85
CA PRO A 58 5.37 -2.73 -5.66
C PRO A 58 4.00 -2.08 -5.78
N VAL A 59 3.91 -0.78 -5.51
CA VAL A 59 2.69 0.02 -5.63
C VAL A 59 2.93 1.22 -6.55
N GLU A 60 1.87 1.60 -7.27
CA GLU A 60 1.86 2.76 -8.15
C GLU A 60 0.89 3.80 -7.61
N GLY A 61 1.35 5.04 -7.55
CA GLY A 61 0.51 6.19 -7.24
C GLY A 61 1.02 7.44 -7.94
N ALA A 62 0.62 8.61 -7.48
CA ALA A 62 1.08 9.86 -8.06
C ALA A 62 1.04 11.05 -7.09
N GLY A 63 2.01 11.95 -7.25
CA GLY A 63 2.11 13.12 -6.36
C GLY A 63 2.47 12.75 -4.92
N GLU A 64 1.85 13.44 -3.95
CA GLU A 64 1.99 13.09 -2.53
C GLU A 64 1.15 11.84 -2.24
N MET A 65 1.80 10.77 -1.76
CA MET A 65 1.13 9.50 -1.48
C MET A 65 1.06 9.27 0.04
N GLU A 66 -0.11 8.91 0.55
CA GLU A 66 -0.29 8.30 1.87
C GLU A 66 -0.62 6.82 1.66
N ILE A 67 0.08 5.95 2.40
CA ILE A 67 -0.02 4.50 2.28
C ILE A 67 -0.47 3.93 3.62
N GLU A 68 -1.43 3.04 3.57
CA GLU A 68 -1.90 2.26 4.72
C GLU A 68 -1.77 0.77 4.40
N VAL A 69 -1.09 0.03 5.27
CA VAL A 69 -0.93 -1.41 5.17
C VAL A 69 -1.73 -2.05 6.29
N TRP A 70 -2.61 -2.97 5.93
CA TRP A 70 -3.48 -3.70 6.84
C TRP A 70 -3.20 -5.19 6.75
N LEU A 71 -3.13 -5.85 7.91
CA LEU A 71 -3.03 -7.31 8.05
C LEU A 71 -4.28 -7.79 8.78
N ASP A 72 -5.12 -8.60 8.14
CA ASP A 72 -6.39 -9.10 8.69
C ASP A 72 -7.25 -7.98 9.33
N ASP A 73 -7.41 -6.88 8.59
CA ASP A 73 -8.13 -5.67 9.03
C ASP A 73 -7.54 -4.95 10.25
N ILE A 74 -6.32 -5.28 10.66
CA ILE A 74 -5.52 -4.54 11.64
C ILE A 74 -4.55 -3.61 10.90
N LEU A 75 -4.58 -2.31 11.21
CA LEU A 75 -3.63 -1.35 10.64
C LEU A 75 -2.22 -1.66 11.13
N TYR A 76 -1.37 -2.14 10.22
CA TYR A 76 0.01 -2.50 10.50
C TYR A 76 0.96 -1.31 10.31
N TYR A 77 0.74 -0.52 9.26
CA TYR A 77 1.56 0.65 8.97
C TYR A 77 0.74 1.76 8.31
N LYS A 78 1.07 3.01 8.63
CA LYS A 78 0.56 4.20 7.94
C LYS A 78 1.68 5.23 7.79
N GLY A 79 1.88 5.74 6.58
CA GLY A 79 2.92 6.74 6.34
C GLY A 79 2.84 7.39 4.97
N LYS A 80 3.68 8.42 4.76
CA LYS A 80 3.78 9.12 3.48
C LYS A 80 4.90 8.53 2.62
N GLY A 81 4.61 8.33 1.34
CA GLY A 81 5.49 7.72 0.34
C GLY A 81 6.10 8.71 -0.63
#